data_AF-A0A1F3V675-F1
#
_entry.id   AF-A0A1F3V675-F1
#
_cell.length_a   1.000
_cell.length_b   1.000
_cell.length_c   1.000
_cell.angle_alpha   90.00
_cell.angle_beta   90.00
_cell.angle_gamma   90.00
#
_symmetry.space_group_name_H-M   'P 1'
#
loop_
_entity.id
_entity.type
_entity.pdbx_description
1 polymer ?
#
loop_
_entity_poly.entity_id
_entity_poly.type
_entity_poly.pdbx_seq_one_letter_code
_entity_poly.pdbx_strand_id
1 'polypeptide(L)'
;MNILTKHKKNGLEGLKKFVQFLEIAPEQKARDILSMALLEDPVYMKWVMANMISFDFIKTLDGKELEKIYLQLANPIPTFVYALYKSEMEASILEKFNDSIRGRYKEELSLTKEVQRGKQIGCRNTIIEKIRALQKNRDITPFEWKIPEEKILLGPTGIISKDNQFSLFFENGQPALRGGLEKKLRAGLWKHYYPNGKLMAEGIYVDGEKMGEWKFYYADERIKAQGEFVENLKHGTWYEFEKDGKKVAVKYNRGRKDGEASPSLSDDNATDE
;
A
#
# COMPACT_ATOMS: atom_id res chain seq x y z
N MET A 1 -11.62 -7.02 11.23
CA MET A 1 -10.73 -8.08 10.69
C MET A 1 -9.48 -7.41 10.15
N ASN A 2 -8.30 -7.78 10.67
CA ASN A 2 -7.01 -7.25 10.22
C ASN A 2 -6.86 -7.37 8.69
N ILE A 3 -6.42 -6.30 8.04
CA ILE A 3 -6.28 -6.19 6.59
C ILE A 3 -5.35 -7.30 6.10
N LEU A 4 -4.21 -7.50 6.75
CA LEU A 4 -3.22 -8.48 6.33
C LEU A 4 -3.56 -9.91 6.71
N THR A 5 -4.28 -10.13 7.81
CA THR A 5 -4.59 -11.49 8.27
C THR A 5 -5.43 -12.27 7.26
N LYS A 6 -6.32 -11.60 6.52
CA LYS A 6 -7.07 -12.23 5.41
C LYS A 6 -6.15 -12.66 4.27
N HIS A 7 -5.19 -11.83 3.91
CA HIS A 7 -4.29 -12.07 2.77
C HIS A 7 -3.19 -13.09 3.10
N LYS A 8 -2.67 -13.07 4.34
CA LYS A 8 -1.66 -14.03 4.82
C LYS A 8 -2.17 -15.47 4.86
N LYS A 9 -3.46 -15.69 5.16
CA LYS A 9 -4.08 -17.03 5.16
C LYS A 9 -3.96 -17.76 3.82
N ASN A 10 -3.87 -17.01 2.72
CA ASN A 10 -3.81 -17.55 1.37
C ASN A 10 -2.37 -17.58 0.80
N GLY A 11 -1.35 -17.48 1.65
CA GLY A 11 0.06 -17.54 1.26
C GLY A 11 0.42 -16.52 0.17
N LEU A 12 1.36 -16.88 -0.72
CA LEU A 12 1.84 -16.03 -1.82
C LEU A 12 0.71 -15.45 -2.68
N GLU A 13 -0.30 -16.26 -2.98
CA GLU A 13 -1.39 -15.86 -3.88
C GLU A 13 -2.30 -14.81 -3.24
N GLY A 14 -2.58 -14.94 -1.93
CA GLY A 14 -3.31 -13.91 -1.19
C GLY A 14 -2.60 -12.57 -1.14
N LEU A 15 -1.28 -12.63 -1.03
CA LEU A 15 -0.40 -11.47 -0.98
C LEU A 15 -0.30 -10.80 -2.34
N LYS A 16 -0.07 -11.57 -3.41
CA LYS A 16 -0.07 -11.07 -4.78
C LYS A 16 -1.37 -10.33 -5.09
N LYS A 17 -2.53 -10.88 -4.71
CA LYS A 17 -3.83 -10.20 -4.86
C LYS A 17 -3.93 -8.91 -4.07
N PHE A 18 -3.38 -8.87 -2.85
CA PHE A 18 -3.36 -7.66 -2.02
C PHE A 18 -2.52 -6.55 -2.65
N VAL A 19 -1.30 -6.87 -3.05
CA VAL A 19 -0.43 -5.90 -3.73
C VAL A 19 -1.05 -5.46 -5.05
N GLN A 20 -1.65 -6.41 -5.78
CA GLN A 20 -2.34 -6.09 -7.01
C GLN A 20 -3.51 -5.12 -6.80
N PHE A 21 -4.26 -5.28 -5.72
CA PHE A 21 -5.29 -4.33 -5.35
C PHE A 21 -4.71 -2.95 -5.02
N LEU A 22 -3.57 -2.88 -4.35
CA LEU A 22 -2.92 -1.63 -3.96
C LEU A 22 -2.41 -0.80 -5.15
N GLU A 23 -1.81 -1.39 -6.18
CA GLU A 23 -1.24 -0.58 -7.27
C GLU A 23 -2.31 0.03 -8.19
N ILE A 24 -3.53 -0.52 -8.21
CA ILE A 24 -4.65 -0.01 -9.04
C ILE A 24 -5.64 0.83 -8.22
N ALA A 25 -5.58 0.76 -6.89
CA ALA A 25 -6.46 1.53 -6.03
C ALA A 25 -6.21 3.05 -6.18
N PRO A 26 -7.24 3.90 -5.98
CA PRO A 26 -7.04 5.34 -5.90
C PRO A 26 -5.96 5.71 -4.88
N GLU A 27 -5.11 6.70 -5.19
CA GLU A 27 -3.91 7.04 -4.40
C GLU A 27 -4.19 7.17 -2.90
N GLN A 28 -5.27 7.88 -2.54
CA GLN A 28 -5.63 8.09 -1.15
C GLN A 28 -6.05 6.77 -0.47
N LYS A 29 -6.85 5.96 -1.14
CA LYS A 29 -7.27 4.64 -0.65
C LYS A 29 -6.09 3.70 -0.46
N ALA A 30 -5.19 3.63 -1.46
CA ALA A 30 -3.97 2.84 -1.39
C ALA A 30 -3.10 3.28 -0.21
N ARG A 31 -2.91 4.58 -0.02
CA ARG A 31 -2.17 5.14 1.13
C ARG A 31 -2.78 4.77 2.47
N ASP A 32 -4.09 4.80 2.58
CA ASP A 32 -4.77 4.49 3.83
C ASP A 32 -4.66 3.01 4.18
N ILE A 33 -4.85 2.13 3.19
CA ILE A 33 -4.64 0.70 3.36
C ILE A 33 -3.18 0.39 3.69
N LEU A 34 -2.22 0.97 2.96
CA LEU A 34 -0.79 0.81 3.22
C LEU A 34 -0.45 1.26 4.63
N SER A 35 -0.96 2.40 5.07
CA SER A 35 -0.72 2.92 6.42
C SER A 35 -1.26 1.97 7.48
N MET A 36 -2.49 1.47 7.31
CA MET A 36 -3.10 0.52 8.25
C MET A 36 -2.36 -0.83 8.27
N ALA A 37 -2.01 -1.35 7.10
CA ALA A 37 -1.29 -2.62 6.97
C ALA A 37 0.14 -2.52 7.53
N LEU A 38 0.83 -1.39 7.36
CA LEU A 38 2.19 -1.16 7.85
C LEU A 38 2.23 -1.17 9.39
N LEU A 39 1.11 -0.87 10.03
CA LEU A 39 0.95 -0.95 11.49
C LEU A 39 0.69 -2.37 11.97
N GLU A 40 -0.01 -3.17 11.17
CA GLU A 40 -0.23 -4.59 11.45
C GLU A 40 1.07 -5.37 11.31
N ASP A 41 1.81 -5.16 10.22
CA ASP A 41 3.09 -5.80 9.96
C ASP A 41 4.03 -4.93 9.10
N PRO A 42 4.94 -4.16 9.74
CA PRO A 42 5.78 -3.20 9.04
C PRO A 42 6.84 -3.86 8.14
N VAL A 43 7.35 -5.03 8.53
CA VAL A 43 8.37 -5.75 7.76
C VAL A 43 7.75 -6.31 6.50
N TYR A 44 6.60 -6.97 6.66
CA TYR A 44 5.83 -7.51 5.56
C TYR A 44 5.43 -6.40 4.58
N MET A 45 4.97 -5.26 5.10
CA MET A 45 4.55 -4.15 4.25
C MET A 45 5.69 -3.41 3.57
N LYS A 46 6.88 -3.37 4.17
CA LYS A 46 8.08 -2.88 3.47
C LYS A 46 8.39 -3.77 2.26
N TRP A 47 8.29 -5.10 2.40
CA TRP A 47 8.42 -6.00 1.25
C TRP A 47 7.34 -5.75 0.20
N VAL A 48 6.07 -5.64 0.61
CA VAL A 48 4.96 -5.33 -0.30
C VAL A 48 5.25 -4.06 -1.08
N MET A 49 5.62 -2.98 -0.39
CA MET A 49 5.92 -1.69 -1.03
C MET A 49 7.12 -1.77 -1.98
N ALA A 50 8.12 -2.62 -1.67
CA ALA A 50 9.28 -2.84 -2.52
C ALA A 50 8.98 -3.72 -3.75
N ASN A 51 7.93 -4.55 -3.69
CA ASN A 51 7.56 -5.50 -4.75
C ASN A 51 6.30 -5.09 -5.51
N MET A 52 5.71 -3.93 -5.18
CA MET A 52 4.71 -3.31 -6.02
C MET A 52 5.31 -3.02 -7.40
N ILE A 53 4.59 -3.35 -8.47
CA ILE A 53 4.86 -2.85 -9.81
C ILE A 53 4.64 -1.34 -9.77
N SER A 54 5.74 -0.62 -9.56
CA SER A 54 5.78 0.81 -9.69
C SER A 54 5.63 1.19 -11.16
N PHE A 55 5.13 2.40 -11.42
CA PHE A 55 5.07 2.92 -12.78
C PHE A 55 6.45 2.90 -13.47
N ASP A 56 7.53 3.01 -12.69
CA ASP A 56 8.92 2.91 -13.14
C ASP A 56 9.27 1.59 -13.84
N PHE A 57 8.50 0.51 -13.63
CA PHE A 57 8.68 -0.75 -14.36
C PHE A 57 8.60 -0.56 -15.88
N ILE A 58 7.90 0.47 -16.35
CA ILE A 58 7.84 0.82 -17.77
C ILE A 58 9.23 1.07 -18.39
N LYS A 59 10.24 1.44 -17.58
CA LYS A 59 11.63 1.60 -18.00
C LYS A 59 12.32 0.29 -18.36
N THR A 60 11.85 -0.85 -17.88
CA THR A 60 12.46 -2.15 -18.19
C THR A 60 11.93 -2.75 -19.47
N LEU A 61 10.80 -2.24 -19.99
CA LEU A 61 10.16 -2.76 -21.19
C LEU A 61 10.90 -2.34 -22.46
N ASP A 62 10.95 -3.22 -23.45
CA ASP A 62 11.46 -2.87 -24.78
C ASP A 62 10.41 -2.15 -25.65
N GLY A 63 10.81 -1.69 -26.84
CA GLY A 63 9.92 -0.97 -27.74
C GLY A 63 8.70 -1.78 -28.22
N LYS A 64 8.86 -3.10 -28.41
CA LYS A 64 7.76 -3.99 -28.82
C LYS A 64 6.78 -4.22 -27.68
N GLU A 65 7.28 -4.40 -26.47
CA GLU A 65 6.45 -4.52 -25.26
C GLU A 65 5.67 -3.23 -24.98
N LEU A 66 6.30 -2.06 -25.14
CA LEU A 66 5.63 -0.76 -25.02
C LEU A 66 4.56 -0.57 -26.11
N GLU A 67 4.82 -1.02 -27.33
CA GLU A 67 3.83 -0.98 -28.41
C GLU A 67 2.61 -1.86 -28.11
N LYS A 68 2.79 -3.04 -27.50
CA LYS A 68 1.66 -3.86 -27.03
C LYS A 68 0.78 -3.12 -26.01
N ILE A 69 1.39 -2.39 -25.08
CA ILE A 69 0.66 -1.55 -24.13
C ILE A 69 -0.09 -0.45 -24.87
N TYR A 70 0.60 0.26 -25.76
CA TYR A 70 0.05 1.33 -26.58
C TYR A 70 -1.21 0.88 -27.33
N LEU A 71 -1.18 -0.31 -27.96
CA LEU A 71 -2.30 -0.84 -28.73
C LEU A 71 -3.54 -1.21 -27.87
N GLN A 72 -3.37 -1.45 -26.56
CA GLN A 72 -4.48 -1.78 -25.66
C GLN A 72 -5.12 -0.57 -24.97
N LEU A 73 -4.62 0.64 -25.23
CA LEU A 73 -5.16 1.88 -24.65
C LEU A 73 -6.21 2.49 -25.58
N ALA A 74 -7.31 2.96 -25.01
CA ALA A 74 -8.35 3.66 -25.78
C ALA A 74 -7.84 4.99 -26.37
N ASN A 75 -7.01 5.72 -25.62
CA ASN A 75 -6.43 6.99 -26.04
C ASN A 75 -4.92 6.98 -25.74
N PRO A 76 -4.11 6.26 -26.54
CA PRO A 76 -2.74 5.95 -26.17
C PRO A 76 -1.85 7.19 -26.06
N ILE A 77 -1.91 8.09 -27.03
CA ILE A 77 -1.06 9.29 -27.06
C ILE A 77 -1.32 10.20 -25.84
N PRO A 78 -2.56 10.68 -25.57
CA PRO A 78 -2.81 11.47 -24.35
C PRO A 78 -2.48 10.72 -23.06
N THR A 79 -2.72 9.41 -23.01
CA THR A 79 -2.42 8.60 -21.81
C THR A 79 -0.92 8.60 -21.51
N PHE A 80 -0.08 8.36 -22.52
CA PHE A 80 1.37 8.39 -22.34
C PHE A 80 1.89 9.80 -22.03
N VAL A 81 1.40 10.83 -22.74
CA VAL A 81 1.79 12.23 -22.48
C VAL A 81 1.48 12.61 -21.04
N TYR A 82 0.28 12.35 -20.54
CA TYR A 82 -0.09 12.73 -19.18
C TYR A 82 0.65 11.89 -18.13
N ALA A 83 0.86 10.60 -18.38
CA ALA A 83 1.59 9.73 -17.46
C ALA A 83 3.07 10.14 -17.29
N LEU A 84 3.71 10.57 -18.37
CA LEU A 84 5.12 10.93 -18.45
C LEU A 84 5.40 12.44 -18.30
N TYR A 85 4.36 13.29 -18.29
CA TYR A 85 4.51 14.75 -18.20
C TYR A 85 5.46 15.18 -17.08
N LYS A 86 6.54 15.88 -17.45
CA LYS A 86 7.63 16.34 -16.56
C LYS A 86 8.34 15.22 -15.77
N SER A 87 8.29 13.99 -16.26
CA SER A 87 8.99 12.86 -15.64
C SER A 87 10.40 12.70 -16.21
N GLU A 88 11.37 12.43 -15.34
CA GLU A 88 12.76 12.15 -15.73
C GLU A 88 12.90 10.93 -16.66
N MET A 89 11.91 10.03 -16.67
CA MET A 89 11.92 8.86 -17.55
C MET A 89 11.40 9.14 -18.97
N GLU A 90 10.80 10.31 -19.25
CA GLU A 90 10.14 10.62 -20.52
C GLU A 90 11.05 10.33 -21.73
N ALA A 91 12.26 10.91 -21.74
CA ALA A 91 13.20 10.75 -22.84
C ALA A 91 13.54 9.26 -23.09
N SER A 92 13.88 8.52 -22.02
CA SER A 92 14.24 7.10 -22.11
C SER A 92 13.12 6.19 -22.63
N ILE A 93 11.86 6.59 -22.42
CA ILE A 93 10.69 5.85 -22.93
C ILE A 93 10.42 6.24 -24.39
N LEU A 94 10.54 7.51 -24.75
CA LEU A 94 10.33 7.99 -26.12
C LEU A 94 11.34 7.46 -27.13
N GLU A 95 12.57 7.19 -26.69
CA GLU A 95 13.60 6.54 -27.52
C GLU A 95 13.20 5.12 -27.96
N LYS A 96 12.38 4.43 -27.16
CA LYS A 96 11.92 3.07 -27.44
C LYS A 96 10.71 3.00 -28.37
N PHE A 97 9.96 4.10 -28.50
CA PHE A 97 8.87 4.20 -29.47
C PHE A 97 9.39 4.45 -30.89
N ASN A 98 8.64 3.98 -31.88
CA ASN A 98 8.92 4.31 -33.28
C ASN A 98 8.67 5.80 -33.59
N ASP A 99 9.21 6.27 -34.71
CA ASP A 99 9.18 7.70 -35.09
C ASP A 99 7.76 8.25 -35.23
N SER A 100 6.81 7.44 -35.69
CA SER A 100 5.40 7.84 -35.83
C SER A 100 4.76 8.13 -34.48
N ILE A 101 4.89 7.21 -33.52
CA ILE A 101 4.39 7.39 -32.16
C ILE A 101 5.09 8.56 -31.48
N ARG A 102 6.43 8.67 -31.65
CA ARG A 102 7.21 9.77 -31.07
C ARG A 102 6.80 11.13 -31.61
N GLY A 103 6.50 11.24 -32.91
CA GLY A 103 6.00 12.46 -33.54
C GLY A 103 4.67 12.89 -32.93
N ARG A 104 3.69 11.97 -32.88
CA ARG A 104 2.37 12.23 -32.29
C ARG A 104 2.44 12.58 -30.81
N TYR A 105 3.34 11.95 -30.06
CA TYR A 105 3.58 12.27 -28.65
C TYR A 105 4.06 13.71 -28.50
N LYS A 106 5.08 14.11 -29.28
CA LYS A 106 5.65 15.47 -29.22
C LYS A 106 4.62 16.54 -29.61
N GLU A 107 3.77 16.25 -30.60
CA GLU A 107 2.67 17.12 -31.00
C GLU A 107 1.68 17.32 -29.84
N GLU A 108 1.14 16.23 -29.28
CA GLU A 108 0.24 16.30 -28.12
C GLU A 108 0.89 16.99 -26.91
N LEU A 109 2.17 16.73 -26.65
CA LEU A 109 2.93 17.37 -25.58
C LEU A 109 3.03 18.89 -25.80
N SER A 110 3.25 19.34 -27.04
CA SER A 110 3.32 20.78 -27.39
C SER A 110 2.00 21.52 -27.12
N LEU A 111 0.88 20.80 -27.22
CA LEU A 111 -0.47 21.30 -26.92
C LEU A 111 -0.80 21.21 -25.43
N THR A 112 -0.06 20.40 -24.67
CA THR A 112 -0.29 20.13 -23.26
C THR A 112 0.37 21.18 -22.37
N LYS A 113 -0.40 22.20 -21.96
CA LYS A 113 0.08 23.27 -21.07
C LYS A 113 0.29 22.82 -19.62
N GLU A 114 -0.65 22.06 -19.07
CA GLU A 114 -0.62 21.57 -17.70
C GLU A 114 -1.38 20.24 -17.59
N VAL A 115 -0.92 19.36 -16.69
CA VAL A 115 -1.58 18.10 -16.37
C VAL A 115 -1.90 18.06 -14.87
N GLN A 116 -3.19 17.98 -14.54
CA GLN A 116 -3.62 17.81 -13.15
C GLN A 116 -3.06 16.51 -12.57
N ARG A 117 -2.60 16.56 -11.31
CA ARG A 117 -2.02 15.40 -10.60
C ARG A 117 -2.92 14.16 -10.64
N GLY A 118 -4.23 14.32 -10.43
CA GLY A 118 -5.19 13.21 -10.48
C GLY A 118 -5.27 12.56 -11.87
N LYS A 119 -5.19 13.37 -12.94
CA LYS A 119 -5.18 12.89 -14.33
C LYS A 119 -3.90 12.12 -14.64
N GLN A 120 -2.75 12.64 -14.23
CA GLN A 120 -1.46 11.96 -14.37
C GLN A 120 -1.45 10.61 -13.66
N ILE A 121 -1.93 10.55 -12.42
CA ILE A 121 -2.04 9.29 -11.66
C ILE A 121 -2.98 8.31 -12.36
N GLY A 122 -4.15 8.79 -12.80
CA GLY A 122 -5.11 7.97 -13.54
C GLY A 122 -4.47 7.32 -14.77
N CYS A 123 -3.74 8.08 -15.58
CA CYS A 123 -3.04 7.55 -16.75
C CYS A 123 -1.95 6.53 -16.38
N ARG A 124 -1.19 6.77 -15.31
CA ARG A 124 -0.20 5.79 -14.80
C ARG A 124 -0.85 4.49 -14.36
N ASN A 125 -1.96 4.56 -13.63
CA ASN A 125 -2.71 3.39 -13.20
C ASN A 125 -3.25 2.60 -14.41
N THR A 126 -3.81 3.28 -15.41
CA THR A 126 -4.27 2.64 -16.65
C THR A 126 -3.14 1.89 -17.35
N ILE A 127 -1.93 2.46 -17.42
CA ILE A 127 -0.76 1.79 -18.01
C ILE A 127 -0.36 0.55 -17.19
N ILE A 128 -0.32 0.66 -15.85
CA ILE A 128 -0.01 -0.47 -14.95
C ILE A 128 -1.02 -1.62 -15.14
N GLU A 129 -2.31 -1.31 -15.32
CA GLU A 129 -3.34 -2.31 -15.61
C GLU A 129 -3.07 -3.06 -16.92
N LYS A 130 -2.63 -2.37 -17.97
CA LYS A 130 -2.25 -3.01 -19.25
C LYS A 130 -0.99 -3.86 -19.14
N ILE A 131 0.03 -3.36 -18.43
CA ILE A 131 1.24 -4.13 -18.12
C ILE A 131 0.86 -5.46 -17.46
N ARG A 132 -0.01 -5.43 -16.45
CA ARG A 132 -0.45 -6.66 -15.77
C ARG A 132 -1.24 -7.60 -16.66
N ALA A 133 -2.14 -7.07 -17.49
CA ALA A 133 -2.92 -7.90 -18.41
C ALA A 133 -1.99 -8.66 -19.38
N LEU A 134 -0.99 -7.97 -19.91
CA LEU A 134 0.04 -8.54 -20.78
C LEU A 134 0.91 -9.57 -20.04
N GLN A 135 1.33 -9.30 -18.80
CA GLN A 135 2.09 -10.26 -17.99
C GLN A 135 1.28 -11.52 -17.69
N LYS A 136 -0.03 -11.39 -17.43
CA LYS A 136 -0.92 -12.54 -17.21
C LYS A 136 -1.00 -13.43 -18.45
N ASN A 137 -1.00 -12.82 -19.64
CA ASN A 137 -1.02 -13.53 -20.92
C ASN A 137 0.36 -13.99 -21.39
N ARG A 138 1.44 -13.69 -20.64
CA ARG A 138 2.84 -13.94 -20.99
C ARG A 138 3.30 -13.22 -22.28
N ASP A 139 2.67 -12.09 -22.58
CA ASP A 139 2.98 -11.27 -23.74
C ASP A 139 4.21 -10.36 -23.54
N ILE A 140 4.53 -10.04 -22.28
CA ILE A 140 5.70 -9.25 -21.89
C ILE A 140 6.40 -9.93 -20.73
N THR A 141 7.65 -9.52 -20.47
CA THR A 141 8.47 -10.03 -19.39
C THR A 141 7.69 -10.00 -18.06
N PRO A 142 7.47 -11.17 -17.41
CA PRO A 142 6.72 -11.23 -16.18
C PRO A 142 7.51 -10.53 -15.08
N PHE A 143 6.83 -9.69 -14.31
CA PHE A 143 7.35 -9.26 -13.02
C PHE A 143 7.33 -10.47 -12.08
N GLU A 144 8.51 -10.96 -11.72
CA GLU A 144 8.67 -12.07 -10.80
C GLU A 144 8.43 -11.59 -9.36
N TRP A 145 7.28 -11.96 -8.81
CA TRP A 145 7.02 -11.82 -7.39
C TRP A 145 7.95 -12.76 -6.62
N LYS A 146 8.96 -12.21 -5.95
CA LYS A 146 9.84 -12.97 -5.08
C LYS A 146 9.48 -12.69 -3.63
N ILE A 147 8.90 -13.68 -2.94
CA ILE A 147 8.83 -13.64 -1.48
C ILE A 147 10.27 -13.56 -0.99
N PRO A 148 10.65 -12.61 -0.13
CA PRO A 148 12.01 -12.60 0.35
C PRO A 148 12.14 -13.82 1.29
N GLU A 149 13.36 -14.22 1.62
CA GLU A 149 13.53 -15.34 2.56
C GLU A 149 12.69 -15.11 3.81
N GLU A 150 12.14 -16.17 4.40
CA GLU A 150 11.27 -16.08 5.59
C GLU A 150 11.96 -15.27 6.71
N LYS A 151 13.30 -15.36 6.79
CA LYS A 151 14.18 -14.56 7.67
C LYS A 151 14.12 -13.05 7.44
N ILE A 152 13.86 -12.59 6.20
CA ILE A 152 13.70 -11.18 5.82
C ILE A 152 12.27 -10.71 6.13
N LEU A 153 11.24 -11.55 5.91
CA LEU A 153 9.85 -11.24 6.32
C LEU A 153 9.66 -11.23 7.84
N LEU A 154 10.45 -12.04 8.53
CA LEU A 154 10.52 -12.08 10.00
C LEU A 154 11.49 -11.03 10.55
N GLY A 155 12.31 -10.41 9.68
CA GLY A 155 13.46 -9.59 10.04
C GLY A 155 14.51 -10.41 10.80
N PRO A 156 15.81 -10.37 10.45
CA PRO A 156 16.80 -10.84 11.40
C PRO A 156 16.70 -9.93 12.63
N THR A 157 16.55 -10.52 13.81
CA THR A 157 16.68 -9.89 15.14
C THR A 157 15.53 -8.97 15.57
N GLY A 158 14.41 -9.58 15.93
CA GLY A 158 13.75 -9.15 17.16
C GLY A 158 14.71 -9.37 18.33
N ILE A 159 15.17 -8.30 18.97
CA ILE A 159 15.97 -8.41 20.20
C ILE A 159 14.98 -8.39 21.36
N ILE A 160 14.99 -9.46 22.16
CA ILE A 160 14.32 -9.47 23.46
C ILE A 160 15.39 -9.15 24.50
N SER A 161 15.25 -8.00 25.17
CA SER A 161 16.11 -7.67 26.29
C SER A 161 15.83 -8.59 27.49
N LYS A 162 16.73 -8.59 28.49
CA LYS A 162 16.50 -9.31 29.76
C LYS A 162 15.20 -8.85 30.47
N ASP A 163 14.74 -7.64 30.18
CA ASP A 163 13.51 -7.05 30.74
C ASP A 163 12.27 -7.28 29.86
N ASN A 164 12.32 -8.29 28.98
CA ASN A 164 11.25 -8.66 28.06
C ASN A 164 10.80 -7.53 27.13
N GLN A 165 11.70 -6.57 26.83
CA GLN A 165 11.46 -5.54 25.82
C GLN A 165 11.82 -6.09 24.46
N PHE A 166 10.87 -6.06 23.54
CA PHE A 166 11.06 -6.42 22.16
C PHE A 166 11.40 -5.19 21.32
N SER A 167 12.42 -5.29 20.47
CA SER A 167 12.71 -4.31 19.43
C SER A 167 12.96 -5.01 18.11
N LEU A 168 12.37 -4.48 17.04
CA LEU A 168 12.60 -4.91 15.66
C LEU A 168 13.18 -3.74 14.89
N PHE A 169 14.14 -4.02 14.02
CA PHE A 169 14.89 -2.98 13.28
C PHE A 169 14.68 -3.12 11.77
N PHE A 170 14.76 -1.99 11.07
CA PHE A 170 14.91 -1.93 9.62
C PHE A 170 16.34 -2.30 9.20
N GLU A 171 16.55 -2.62 7.93
CA GLU A 171 17.89 -2.88 7.35
C GLU A 171 18.87 -1.71 7.52
N ASN A 172 18.38 -0.48 7.65
CA ASN A 172 19.21 0.69 7.92
C ASN A 172 19.57 0.85 9.41
N GLY A 173 19.23 -0.13 10.25
CA GLY A 173 19.50 -0.14 11.69
C GLY A 173 18.53 0.69 12.54
N GLN A 174 17.58 1.41 11.94
CA GLN A 174 16.58 2.18 12.71
C GLN A 174 15.49 1.27 13.29
N PRO A 175 14.91 1.58 14.46
CA PRO A 175 13.83 0.78 15.02
C PRO A 175 12.60 0.84 14.11
N ALA A 176 12.00 -0.31 13.81
CA ALA A 176 10.73 -0.45 13.12
C ALA A 176 9.55 -0.49 14.10
N LEU A 177 9.72 -1.23 15.20
CA LEU A 177 8.79 -1.21 16.33
C LEU A 177 9.49 -1.63 17.62
N ARG A 178 8.91 -1.23 18.75
CA ARG A 178 9.35 -1.68 20.07
C ARG A 178 8.23 -1.64 21.11
N GLY A 179 8.33 -2.49 22.11
CA GLY A 179 7.44 -2.52 23.27
C GLY A 179 7.67 -3.74 24.17
N GLY A 180 6.94 -3.80 25.28
CA GLY A 180 7.04 -4.90 26.23
C GLY A 180 6.35 -6.17 25.75
N LEU A 181 6.85 -7.31 26.20
CA LEU A 181 6.17 -8.59 26.08
C LEU A 181 5.67 -9.06 27.47
N GLU A 182 4.56 -9.77 27.49
CA GLU A 182 4.08 -10.55 28.63
C GLU A 182 3.57 -11.90 28.10
N LYS A 183 4.02 -13.02 28.70
CA LYS A 183 3.68 -14.39 28.21
C LYS A 183 3.90 -14.59 26.70
N LYS A 184 4.93 -13.95 26.13
CA LYS A 184 5.26 -13.92 24.69
C LYS A 184 4.27 -13.16 23.79
N LEU A 185 3.32 -12.43 24.38
CA LEU A 185 2.37 -11.55 23.69
C LEU A 185 2.76 -10.08 23.89
N ARG A 186 2.32 -9.19 22.99
CA ARG A 186 2.55 -7.75 23.14
C ARG A 186 1.83 -7.23 24.37
N ALA A 187 2.52 -6.45 25.20
CA ALA A 187 1.98 -5.85 26.41
C ALA A 187 2.52 -4.43 26.63
N GLY A 188 1.70 -3.57 27.21
CA GLY A 188 2.05 -2.19 27.56
C GLY A 188 2.17 -1.28 26.34
N LEU A 189 2.97 -0.22 26.48
CA LEU A 189 3.13 0.78 25.42
C LEU A 189 4.00 0.24 24.29
N TRP A 190 3.46 0.32 23.07
CA TRP A 190 4.18 0.00 21.85
C TRP A 190 4.32 1.22 20.98
N LYS A 191 5.45 1.29 20.27
CA LYS A 191 5.76 2.34 19.31
C LYS A 191 6.16 1.72 17.97
N HIS A 192 5.63 2.28 16.90
CA HIS A 192 5.89 1.91 15.52
C HIS A 192 6.52 3.11 14.82
N TYR A 193 7.48 2.87 13.94
CA TYR A 193 8.29 3.91 13.30
C TYR A 193 8.31 3.76 11.79
N TYR A 194 8.47 4.88 11.08
CA TYR A 194 8.78 4.91 9.66
C TYR A 194 10.27 4.58 9.41
N PRO A 195 10.67 4.18 8.18
CA PRO A 195 12.08 3.92 7.85
C PRO A 195 13.02 5.12 8.00
N ASN A 196 12.47 6.33 8.17
CA ASN A 196 13.21 7.55 8.47
C ASN A 196 13.32 7.84 9.98
N GLY A 197 12.80 6.94 10.82
CA GLY A 197 12.90 7.00 12.29
C GLY A 197 11.76 7.77 12.96
N LYS A 198 10.87 8.39 12.19
CA LYS A 198 9.74 9.17 12.73
C LYS A 198 8.65 8.25 13.27
N LEU A 199 7.94 8.70 14.30
CA LEU A 199 6.86 7.95 14.90
C LEU A 199 5.72 7.76 13.89
N MET A 200 5.24 6.54 13.75
CA MET A 200 4.14 6.16 12.88
C MET A 200 2.88 5.87 13.69
N ALA A 201 3.03 5.19 14.83
CA ALA A 201 1.95 5.00 15.79
C ALA A 201 2.46 4.67 17.18
N GLU A 202 1.61 4.92 18.15
CA GLU A 202 1.78 4.42 19.50
C GLU A 202 0.44 4.11 20.17
N GLY A 203 0.47 3.21 21.13
CA GLY A 203 -0.69 2.85 21.95
C GLY A 203 -0.42 1.61 22.80
N ILE A 204 -1.44 1.21 23.55
CA ILE A 204 -1.31 0.10 24.50
C ILE A 204 -1.72 -1.22 23.85
N TYR A 205 -0.95 -2.26 24.16
CA TYR A 205 -1.33 -3.65 23.96
C TYR A 205 -1.66 -4.32 25.30
N VAL A 206 -2.70 -5.15 25.31
CA VAL A 206 -3.08 -6.07 26.40
C VAL A 206 -3.28 -7.45 25.76
N ASP A 207 -2.57 -8.46 26.26
CA ASP A 207 -2.62 -9.83 25.74
C ASP A 207 -2.45 -9.96 24.21
N GLY A 208 -1.59 -9.12 23.62
CA GLY A 208 -1.34 -9.12 22.19
C GLY A 208 -2.32 -8.27 21.36
N GLU A 209 -3.34 -7.67 21.99
CA GLU A 209 -4.38 -6.90 21.33
C GLU A 209 -4.29 -5.40 21.63
N LYS A 210 -4.59 -4.56 20.64
CA LYS A 210 -4.66 -3.11 20.85
C LYS A 210 -5.81 -2.78 21.81
N MET A 211 -5.50 -2.00 22.82
CA MET A 211 -6.44 -1.56 23.85
C MET A 211 -6.25 -0.06 24.15
N GLY A 212 -7.34 0.63 24.44
CA GLY A 212 -7.32 2.04 24.85
C GLY A 212 -6.92 2.99 23.72
N GLU A 213 -6.42 4.16 24.11
CA GLU A 213 -6.03 5.22 23.18
C GLU A 213 -4.86 4.82 22.29
N TRP A 214 -5.03 5.06 21.00
CA TRP A 214 -4.00 4.90 19.99
C TRP A 214 -3.88 6.17 19.15
N LYS A 215 -2.63 6.51 18.83
CA LYS A 215 -2.30 7.64 17.95
C LYS A 215 -1.55 7.15 16.73
N PHE A 216 -1.86 7.77 15.60
CA PHE A 216 -1.26 7.50 14.30
C PHE A 216 -0.77 8.81 13.72
N TYR A 217 0.37 8.76 13.06
CA TYR A 217 1.07 9.92 12.54
C TYR A 217 1.34 9.75 11.06
N TYR A 218 1.42 10.86 10.33
CA TYR A 218 2.02 10.91 9.01
C TYR A 218 3.55 10.88 9.09
N ALA A 219 4.23 10.62 7.98
CA ALA A 219 5.70 10.69 7.91
C ALA A 219 6.28 12.09 8.15
N ASP A 220 5.43 13.12 8.21
CA ASP A 220 5.77 14.48 8.63
C ASP A 220 5.40 14.79 10.10
N GLU A 221 5.11 13.75 10.89
CA GLU A 221 4.81 13.78 12.34
C GLU A 221 3.46 14.43 12.72
N ARG A 222 2.68 14.90 11.74
CA ARG A 222 1.30 15.34 12.01
C ARG A 222 0.43 14.16 12.39
N ILE A 223 -0.50 14.35 13.33
CA ILE A 223 -1.47 13.31 13.68
C ILE A 223 -2.31 13.00 12.43
N LYS A 224 -2.29 11.72 12.04
CA LYS A 224 -3.13 11.15 10.98
C LYS A 224 -4.46 10.68 11.53
N ALA A 225 -4.45 10.01 12.68
CA ALA A 225 -5.65 9.55 13.33
C ALA A 225 -5.42 9.32 14.82
N GLN A 226 -6.47 9.38 15.62
CA GLN A 226 -6.44 8.94 17.01
C GLN A 226 -7.82 8.46 17.47
N GLY A 227 -7.84 7.55 18.42
CA GLY A 227 -9.05 7.05 19.05
C GLY A 227 -8.80 5.75 19.80
N GLU A 228 -9.88 5.17 20.31
CA GLU A 228 -9.81 4.01 21.18
C GLU A 228 -9.87 2.70 20.39
N PHE A 229 -9.10 1.70 20.84
CA PHE A 229 -9.29 0.31 20.46
C PHE A 229 -9.81 -0.51 21.64
N VAL A 230 -10.68 -1.47 21.33
CA VAL A 230 -11.06 -2.57 22.22
C VAL A 230 -10.84 -3.85 21.44
N GLU A 231 -9.93 -4.72 21.91
CA GLU A 231 -9.64 -6.04 21.29
C GLU A 231 -9.30 -5.90 19.79
N ASN A 232 -8.35 -5.00 19.46
CA ASN A 232 -7.97 -4.66 18.07
C ASN A 232 -9.04 -3.96 17.22
N LEU A 233 -10.24 -3.72 17.74
CA LEU A 233 -11.33 -3.08 17.02
C LEU A 233 -11.49 -1.62 17.41
N LYS A 234 -11.60 -0.73 16.42
CA LYS A 234 -11.90 0.69 16.67
C LYS A 234 -13.17 0.80 17.51
N HIS A 235 -13.10 1.56 18.60
CA HIS A 235 -14.22 1.83 19.49
C HIS A 235 -14.27 3.34 19.78
N GLY A 236 -15.45 3.83 20.13
CA GLY A 236 -15.66 5.23 20.44
C GLY A 236 -15.47 6.17 19.25
N THR A 237 -15.18 7.42 19.54
CA THR A 237 -15.00 8.46 18.52
C THR A 237 -13.57 8.45 18.02
N TRP A 238 -13.41 8.20 16.73
CA TRP A 238 -12.15 8.32 16.03
C TRP A 238 -12.05 9.64 15.32
N TYR A 239 -10.92 10.31 15.51
CA TYR A 239 -10.58 11.53 14.79
C TYR A 239 -9.57 11.19 13.71
N GLU A 240 -9.95 11.40 12.46
CA GLU A 240 -9.10 11.22 11.29
C GLU A 240 -8.80 12.60 10.70
N PHE A 241 -7.52 12.86 10.42
CA PHE A 241 -7.03 14.13 9.93
C PHE A 241 -6.46 13.91 8.54
N GLU A 242 -7.02 14.56 7.54
CA GLU A 242 -6.47 14.58 6.19
C GLU A 242 -5.22 15.48 6.15
N LYS A 243 -4.36 15.27 5.14
CA LYS A 243 -3.09 16.04 5.03
C LYS A 243 -3.29 17.54 4.79
N ASP A 244 -4.46 17.94 4.34
CA ASP A 244 -4.89 19.33 4.12
C ASP A 244 -5.45 19.99 5.39
N GLY A 245 -5.53 19.26 6.51
CA GLY A 245 -6.02 19.75 7.79
C GLY A 245 -7.51 19.51 8.02
N LYS A 246 -8.24 18.92 7.06
CA LYS A 246 -9.63 18.52 7.27
C LYS A 246 -9.71 17.43 8.34
N LYS A 247 -10.59 17.65 9.32
CA LYS A 247 -10.84 16.71 10.42
C LYS A 247 -12.18 16.03 10.21
N VAL A 248 -12.19 14.71 10.26
CA VAL A 248 -13.40 13.89 10.25
C VAL A 248 -13.48 13.16 11.58
N ALA A 249 -14.63 13.25 12.24
CA ALA A 249 -14.93 12.43 13.41
C ALA A 249 -15.87 11.30 12.98
N VAL A 250 -15.47 10.06 13.21
CA VAL A 250 -16.27 8.87 12.91
C VAL A 250 -16.44 8.08 14.18
N LYS A 251 -17.67 7.73 14.53
CA LYS A 251 -17.95 6.89 15.68
C LYS A 251 -17.94 5.42 15.28
N TYR A 252 -17.24 4.62 16.07
CA TYR A 252 -17.13 3.18 15.86
C TYR A 252 -17.67 2.43 17.08
N ASN A 253 -18.37 1.33 16.82
CA ASN A 253 -18.70 0.32 17.82
C ASN A 253 -18.06 -1.01 17.43
N ARG A 254 -16.94 -1.34 18.08
CA ARG A 254 -16.18 -2.59 17.85
C ARG A 254 -15.94 -2.85 16.35
N GLY A 255 -15.39 -1.84 15.68
CA GLY A 255 -14.97 -1.90 14.27
C GLY A 255 -16.06 -1.57 13.25
N ARG A 256 -17.34 -1.47 13.65
CA ARG A 256 -18.43 -1.01 12.76
C ARG A 256 -18.61 0.50 12.88
N LYS A 257 -18.74 1.21 11.76
CA LYS A 257 -19.04 2.64 11.75
C LYS A 257 -20.51 2.88 12.07
N ASP A 258 -20.82 3.90 12.86
CA ASP A 258 -22.20 4.37 13.04
C ASP A 258 -22.78 4.77 11.67
N GLY A 259 -23.84 4.09 11.25
CA GLY A 259 -24.51 4.29 9.95
C GLY A 259 -24.28 3.19 8.90
N GLU A 260 -23.36 2.24 9.12
CA GLU A 260 -23.27 1.03 8.28
C GLU A 260 -24.26 -0.03 8.82
N ALA A 261 -25.25 -0.42 8.00
CA ALA A 261 -26.09 -1.56 8.30
C ALA A 261 -25.21 -2.80 8.52
N SER A 262 -25.53 -3.60 9.54
CA SER A 262 -24.93 -4.93 9.71
C SER A 262 -24.97 -5.65 8.37
N PRO A 263 -23.88 -6.27 7.89
CA PRO A 263 -24.03 -7.29 6.88
C PRO A 263 -24.98 -8.31 7.50
N SER A 264 -26.18 -8.46 6.91
CA SER A 264 -27.01 -9.61 7.21
C SER A 264 -26.11 -10.81 7.01
N LEU A 265 -25.87 -11.55 8.09
CA LEU A 265 -25.50 -12.95 7.97
C LEU A 265 -26.72 -13.59 7.30
N SER A 266 -26.74 -13.63 5.98
CA SER A 266 -27.50 -14.67 5.30
C SER A 266 -26.72 -15.94 5.62
N ASP A 267 -27.25 -16.66 6.59
CA ASP A 267 -26.98 -18.08 6.76
C ASP A 267 -27.26 -18.74 5.41
N ASP A 268 -26.21 -18.94 4.61
CA ASP A 268 -26.21 -19.98 3.59
C ASP A 268 -26.13 -21.31 4.36
N ASN A 269 -27.27 -21.70 4.93
CA ASN A 269 -27.53 -23.07 5.28
C ASN A 269 -27.56 -23.86 3.98
N ALA A 270 -26.50 -24.63 3.79
CA ALA A 270 -26.56 -25.86 3.03
C ALA A 270 -27.61 -26.80 3.66
N THR A 271 -28.59 -27.18 2.85
CA THR A 271 -29.25 -28.49 2.84
C THR A 271 -29.55 -28.74 1.35
N ASP A 272 -28.74 -29.56 0.68
CA ASP A 272 -29.02 -30.99 0.46
C ASP A 272 -30.32 -31.20 -0.33
N GLU A 273 -30.20 -31.28 -1.66
CA GLU A 273 -30.67 -32.37 -2.55
C GLU A 273 -30.25 -32.12 -4.01
#